data_AF-A0AAW6MBG0-F1
#
_entry.id   AF-A0AAW6MBG0-F1
#
_cell.length_a   1.000
_cell.length_b   1.000
_cell.length_c   1.000
_cell.angle_alpha   90.00
_cell.angle_beta   90.00
_cell.angle_gamma   90.00
#
_symmetry.space_group_name_H-M   'P 1'
#
loop_
_entity.id
_entity.type
_entity.pdbx_description
1 polymer ?
#
loop_
_entity_poly.entity_id
_entity_poly.type
_entity_poly.pdbx_seq_one_letter_code
_entity_poly.pdbx_strand_id
1 'polypeptide(L)'
;MKKSFLILADMAGALFTACENGDMEFPDYKYSAVYFAYQSPIRTITIGEDVSVDNSLDNEHKCQIMATVSGVYENKINVEIGIRI
;
A
#
# COMPACT_ATOMS: atom_id res chain seq x y z
N MET A 1 14.91 53.58 7.09
CA MET A 1 15.79 52.40 7.30
C MET A 1 15.18 51.40 8.26
N LYS A 2 14.86 51.77 9.51
CA LYS A 2 14.24 50.84 10.49
C LYS A 2 12.86 50.30 10.05
N LYS A 3 11.99 51.17 9.52
CA LYS A 3 10.66 50.78 9.00
C LYS A 3 10.71 49.87 7.77
N SER A 4 11.66 50.09 6.87
CA SER A 4 11.87 49.23 5.70
C SER A 4 12.42 47.85 6.06
N PHE A 5 13.24 47.77 7.12
CA PHE A 5 13.75 46.50 7.63
C PHE A 5 12.65 45.63 8.27
N LEU A 6 11.68 46.27 8.95
CA LEU A 6 10.54 45.58 9.55
C LEU A 6 9.61 44.97 8.49
N ILE A 7 9.37 45.68 7.38
CA ILE A 7 8.52 45.18 6.28
C ILE A 7 9.16 43.97 5.58
N LEU A 8 10.49 44.00 5.40
CA LEU A 8 11.24 42.87 4.84
C LEU A 8 11.25 41.65 5.77
N ALA A 9 11.29 41.86 7.09
CA ALA A 9 11.21 40.78 8.07
C ALA A 9 9.81 40.11 8.09
N ASP A 10 8.74 40.89 8.01
CA ASP A 10 7.37 40.36 7.93
C ASP A 10 7.13 39.57 6.63
N MET A 11 7.64 40.05 5.49
CA MET A 11 7.56 39.32 4.23
C MET A 11 8.35 38.00 4.25
N ALA A 12 9.50 37.96 4.94
CA ALA A 12 10.27 36.74 5.10
C ALA A 12 9.57 35.71 6.00
N GLY A 13 8.84 36.16 7.03
CA GLY A 13 8.04 35.28 7.90
C GLY A 13 6.90 34.58 7.17
N ALA A 14 6.25 35.26 6.20
CA ALA A 14 5.18 34.67 5.40
C ALA A 14 5.64 33.51 4.50
N LEU A 15 6.91 33.51 4.07
CA LEU A 15 7.49 32.44 3.24
C LEU A 15 7.65 31.10 3.98
N PHE A 16 7.72 31.11 5.32
CA PHE A 16 7.80 29.89 6.14
C PHE A 16 6.43 29.32 6.52
N THR A 17 5.33 29.97 6.12
CA THR A 17 3.96 29.47 6.34
C THR A 17 3.39 28.71 5.15
N ALA A 18 4.23 28.39 4.16
CA ALA A 18 3.83 27.63 2.98
C ALA A 18 3.40 26.21 3.38
N CYS A 19 2.10 26.08 3.63
CA CYS A 19 1.21 24.92 3.54
C CYS A 19 1.92 23.62 3.12
N GLU A 20 2.43 22.88 4.09
CA GLU A 20 2.76 21.48 3.87
C GLU A 20 1.43 20.73 3.69
N ASN A 21 1.36 19.81 2.72
CA ASN A 21 0.23 18.89 2.66
C ASN A 21 0.29 18.06 3.95
N GLY A 22 -0.73 18.16 4.80
CA GLY A 22 -0.84 17.31 5.98
C GLY A 22 -0.85 15.84 5.60
N ASP A 23 -0.56 14.97 6.57
CA ASP A 23 -0.60 13.53 6.37
C ASP A 23 -1.96 13.12 5.79
N MET A 24 -1.90 12.32 4.72
CA MET A 24 -3.08 11.84 4.02
C MET A 24 -3.73 10.72 4.83
N GLU A 25 -4.36 11.08 5.95
CA GLU A 25 -5.08 10.16 6.82
C GLU A 25 -6.53 10.07 6.38
N PHE A 26 -6.85 9.05 5.61
CA PHE A 26 -8.22 8.68 5.32
C PHE A 26 -8.69 7.63 6.33
N PRO A 27 -9.90 7.76 6.90
CA PRO A 27 -10.43 6.72 7.76
C PRO A 27 -10.71 5.45 6.94
N ASP A 28 -10.53 4.30 7.59
CA ASP A 28 -10.99 3.03 7.04
C ASP A 28 -12.50 3.06 6.76
N TYR A 29 -12.94 2.25 5.80
CA TYR A 29 -14.36 2.13 5.50
C TYR A 29 -15.09 1.42 6.65
N LYS A 30 -16.39 1.70 6.80
CA LYS A 30 -17.22 1.13 7.88
C LYS A 30 -17.22 -0.42 7.89
N TYR A 31 -17.02 -1.03 6.73
CA TYR A 31 -17.02 -2.48 6.55
C TYR A 31 -15.77 -2.93 5.80
N SER A 32 -15.15 -4.00 6.26
CA SER A 32 -14.11 -4.70 5.52
C SER A 32 -14.64 -5.99 4.90
N ALA A 33 -13.96 -6.48 3.87
CA ALA A 33 -14.28 -7.73 3.21
C ALA A 33 -12.99 -8.43 2.77
N VAL A 34 -13.08 -9.75 2.58
CA VAL A 34 -12.01 -10.54 1.96
C VAL A 34 -12.47 -11.06 0.61
N TYR A 35 -11.56 -11.11 -0.36
CA TYR A 35 -11.86 -11.62 -1.69
C TYR A 35 -10.63 -12.20 -2.37
N PHE A 36 -10.86 -13.05 -3.38
CA PHE A 36 -9.82 -13.47 -4.33
C PHE A 36 -9.84 -12.50 -5.50
N ALA A 37 -8.74 -11.78 -5.74
CA ALA A 37 -8.68 -10.75 -6.78
C ALA A 37 -8.87 -11.33 -8.20
N TYR A 38 -8.41 -12.56 -8.43
CA TYR A 38 -8.56 -13.28 -9.68
C TYR A 38 -9.47 -14.49 -9.49
N GLN A 39 -10.59 -14.53 -10.21
CA GLN A 39 -11.61 -15.59 -10.08
C GLN A 39 -11.30 -16.82 -10.96
N SER A 40 -10.40 -16.69 -11.93
CA SER A 40 -9.97 -17.80 -12.79
C SER A 40 -8.47 -17.67 -13.10
N PRO A 41 -7.60 -17.80 -12.08
CA PRO A 41 -6.16 -17.69 -12.29
C PRO A 41 -5.66 -18.87 -13.13
N ILE A 42 -4.73 -18.60 -14.03
CA ILE A 42 -3.98 -19.63 -14.76
C ILE A 42 -2.56 -19.61 -14.23
N ARG A 43 -2.10 -20.76 -13.72
CA ARG A 43 -0.73 -20.92 -13.21
C ARG A 43 -0.02 -22.06 -13.91
N THR A 44 1.06 -21.74 -14.62
CA THR A 44 1.98 -22.72 -15.23
C THR A 44 3.16 -22.92 -14.29
N ILE A 45 3.44 -24.16 -13.86
CA ILE A 45 4.59 -24.45 -12.99
C ILE A 45 5.86 -24.63 -13.86
N THR A 46 6.89 -23.83 -13.61
CA THR A 46 8.15 -23.84 -14.39
C THR A 46 9.27 -24.48 -13.59
N ILE A 47 9.62 -25.72 -13.95
CA ILE A 47 10.66 -26.50 -13.27
C ILE A 47 12.04 -26.22 -13.88
N GLY A 48 13.06 -26.14 -13.02
CA GLY A 48 14.45 -25.91 -13.40
C GLY A 48 14.92 -24.49 -13.04
N GLU A 49 15.96 -24.03 -13.71
CA GLU A 49 16.46 -22.66 -13.53
C GLU A 49 15.70 -21.70 -14.46
N ASP A 50 15.08 -20.68 -13.86
CA ASP A 50 14.56 -19.53 -14.59
C ASP A 50 15.38 -18.29 -14.19
N VAL A 51 16.12 -17.72 -15.14
CA VAL A 51 16.98 -16.56 -14.87
C VAL A 51 16.21 -15.24 -14.79
N SER A 52 14.91 -15.24 -15.17
CA SER A 52 14.09 -14.03 -15.27
C SER A 52 13.20 -13.78 -14.05
N VAL A 53 12.87 -14.83 -13.29
CA VAL A 53 11.99 -14.77 -12.12
C VAL A 53 12.45 -15.74 -11.03
N ASP A 54 12.11 -15.46 -9.78
CA ASP A 54 12.25 -16.44 -8.70
C ASP A 54 11.17 -17.53 -8.83
N ASN A 55 11.60 -18.73 -9.20
CA ASN A 55 10.75 -19.92 -9.34
C ASN A 55 11.00 -20.96 -8.23
N SER A 56 11.47 -20.54 -7.06
CA SER A 56 11.76 -21.46 -5.93
C SER A 56 10.54 -22.31 -5.53
N LEU A 57 9.34 -21.73 -5.49
CA LEU A 57 8.10 -22.48 -5.18
C LEU A 57 7.74 -23.48 -6.26
N ASP A 58 7.98 -23.16 -7.53
CA ASP A 58 7.75 -24.07 -8.65
C ASP A 58 8.63 -25.31 -8.53
N ASN A 59 9.91 -25.11 -8.22
CA ASN A 59 10.87 -26.19 -7.99
C ASN A 59 10.51 -27.05 -6.76
N GLU A 60 9.74 -26.51 -5.83
CA GLU A 60 9.13 -27.27 -4.73
C GLU A 60 7.78 -27.92 -5.09
N HIS A 61 7.33 -27.83 -6.35
CA HIS A 61 6.02 -28.26 -6.83
C HIS A 61 4.84 -27.61 -6.09
N LYS A 62 4.99 -26.33 -5.69
CA LYS A 62 3.99 -25.56 -4.96
C LYS A 62 3.49 -24.38 -5.79
N CYS A 63 2.29 -23.92 -5.45
CA CYS A 63 1.77 -22.65 -5.92
C CYS A 63 1.20 -21.85 -4.75
N GLN A 64 1.17 -20.53 -4.89
CA GLN A 64 0.62 -19.62 -3.89
C GLN A 64 -0.73 -19.10 -4.37
N ILE A 65 -1.75 -19.23 -3.51
CA ILE A 65 -3.07 -18.63 -3.70
C ILE A 65 -3.19 -17.49 -2.69
N MET A 66 -3.57 -16.29 -3.15
CA MET A 66 -3.62 -15.09 -2.32
C MET A 66 -5.04 -14.58 -2.19
N ALA A 67 -5.42 -14.20 -0.97
CA ALA A 67 -6.63 -13.44 -0.68
C ALA A 67 -6.26 -11.98 -0.36
N THR A 68 -7.22 -11.07 -0.54
CA THR A 68 -7.04 -9.64 -0.30
C THR A 68 -8.07 -9.15 0.70
N VAL A 69 -7.65 -8.32 1.66
CA VAL A 69 -8.54 -7.58 2.56
C VAL A 69 -8.82 -6.21 1.94
N SER A 70 -10.09 -5.86 1.76
CA SER A 70 -10.54 -4.54 1.28
C SER A 70 -11.25 -3.75 2.38
N GLY A 71 -11.34 -2.44 2.18
CA GLY A 71 -12.08 -1.54 3.08
C GLY A 71 -11.22 -0.98 4.21
N VAL A 72 -9.92 -1.27 4.23
CA VAL A 72 -8.95 -0.74 5.20
C VAL A 72 -7.67 -0.32 4.48
N TYR A 73 -7.00 0.71 5.00
CA TYR A 73 -5.65 1.10 4.59
C TYR A 73 -4.59 0.27 5.29
N GLU A 74 -4.85 -0.12 6.54
CA GLU A 74 -3.97 -0.96 7.35
C GLU A 74 -4.79 -2.02 8.08
N ASN A 75 -4.40 -3.29 7.95
CA ASN A 75 -5.04 -4.37 8.68
C ASN A 75 -4.44 -4.50 10.09
N LYS A 76 -5.20 -4.12 11.12
CA LYS A 76 -4.79 -4.13 12.53
C LYS A 76 -5.27 -5.35 13.32
N ILE A 77 -5.86 -6.34 12.64
CA ILE A 77 -6.45 -7.53 13.25
C ILE A 77 -5.97 -8.82 12.56
N ASN A 78 -6.08 -9.95 13.25
CA ASN A 78 -5.88 -11.25 12.62
C ASN A 78 -7.14 -11.64 11.83
N VAL A 79 -6.99 -11.79 10.51
CA VAL A 79 -8.09 -12.19 9.61
C VAL A 79 -7.95 -13.67 9.30
N GLU A 80 -8.98 -14.45 9.62
CA GLU A 80 -9.07 -15.87 9.28
C GLU A 80 -10.04 -16.06 8.11
N ILE A 81 -9.61 -16.80 7.08
CA ILE A 81 -10.38 -17.03 5.85
C ILE A 81 -10.61 -18.53 5.69
N GLY A 82 -11.84 -18.98 5.90
CA GLY A 82 -12.24 -20.36 5.66
C GLY A 82 -12.43 -20.64 4.16
N ILE A 83 -11.81 -21.71 3.66
CA ILE A 83 -11.93 -22.17 2.27
C ILE A 83 -12.41 -23.63 2.22
N ARG A 84 -13.11 -23.99 1.15
CA ARG A 84 -13.52 -25.36 0.85
C ARG A 84 -13.47 -25.62 -0.65
N ILE A 85 -13.23 -26.87 -1.00
CA ILE A 85 -13.33 -27.39 -2.39
C ILE A 85 -14.78 -27.79 -2.66
#